data_AF-A0AAU8MPX9-F1
#
_entry.id   AF-A0AAU8MPX9-F1
#
_cell.length_a   1.000
_cell.length_b   1.000
_cell.length_c   1.000
_cell.angle_alpha   90.00
_cell.angle_beta   90.00
_cell.angle_gamma   90.00
#
_symmetry.space_group_name_H-M   'P 1'
#
loop_
_entity.id
_entity.type
_entity.pdbx_description
1 polymer ?
#
loop_
_entity_poly.entity_id
_entity_poly.type
_entity_poly.pdbx_seq_one_letter_code
_entity_poly.pdbx_strand_id
1 'polypeptide(L)'
;MRKAATMSPVLIALMLLAGCGIDNKQPPANRTEPVVQTAPLRNATIVGSAESPDPVLERVRELERLGKVEDVVVMESFPVQIRLRAPQSVIDELQGMPRKGGLR
;
A
#
# COMPACT_ATOMS: atom_id res chain seq x y z
N MET A 1 3.64 41.09 -57.52
CA MET A 1 2.52 41.91 -56.98
C MET A 1 1.28 41.02 -56.86
N ARG A 2 0.50 41.26 -55.80
CA ARG A 2 -0.52 40.39 -55.17
C ARG A 2 -1.82 40.21 -55.97
N LYS A 3 -2.46 39.03 -55.88
CA LYS A 3 -3.93 38.76 -55.84
C LYS A 3 -4.11 37.36 -55.22
N ALA A 4 -4.59 37.16 -54.00
CA ALA A 4 -5.92 37.38 -53.39
C ALA A 4 -7.04 36.49 -53.97
N ALA A 5 -7.47 35.48 -53.20
CA ALA A 5 -8.79 34.83 -53.22
C ALA A 5 -8.90 33.96 -51.95
N THR A 6 -9.62 34.37 -50.88
CA THR A 6 -11.06 34.20 -50.61
C THR A 6 -11.55 32.75 -50.43
N MET A 7 -11.80 32.39 -49.16
CA MET A 7 -13.10 31.98 -48.61
C MET A 7 -13.65 30.56 -48.88
N SER A 8 -13.97 29.92 -47.74
CA SER A 8 -15.14 29.06 -47.45
C SER A 8 -14.99 27.53 -47.34
N PRO A 9 -15.82 26.91 -46.47
CA PRO A 9 -15.52 25.72 -45.70
C PRO A 9 -16.08 24.46 -46.35
N VAL A 10 -15.47 23.30 -46.08
CA VAL A 10 -16.10 22.01 -46.36
C VAL A 10 -16.10 21.18 -45.09
N LEU A 11 -17.29 21.15 -44.49
CA LEU A 11 -17.76 20.11 -43.58
C LEU A 11 -17.46 18.73 -44.16
N ILE A 12 -16.75 17.89 -43.41
CA ILE A 12 -16.92 16.43 -43.50
C ILE A 12 -17.14 15.92 -42.08
N ALA A 13 -18.41 15.92 -41.68
CA ALA A 13 -18.91 15.03 -40.65
C ALA A 13 -18.90 13.62 -41.25
N LEU A 14 -18.03 12.73 -40.74
CA LEU A 14 -18.12 11.30 -40.99
C LEU A 14 -18.49 10.61 -39.67
N MET A 15 -19.77 10.27 -39.58
CA MET A 15 -20.36 9.46 -38.52
C MET A 15 -19.85 8.01 -38.58
N LEU A 16 -19.60 7.47 -37.37
CA LEU A 16 -19.86 6.10 -36.90
C LEU A 16 -19.35 4.92 -37.73
N LEU A 17 -18.55 4.06 -37.11
CA LEU A 17 -18.81 2.61 -37.07
C LEU A 17 -18.10 1.94 -35.89
N ALA A 18 -18.78 0.92 -35.38
CA ALA A 18 -18.56 0.21 -34.13
C ALA A 18 -17.16 -0.40 -33.95
N GLY A 19 -16.65 -0.29 -32.74
CA GLY A 19 -15.57 -1.13 -32.22
C GLY A 19 -15.96 -1.69 -30.86
N CYS A 20 -16.86 -2.67 -30.83
CA CYS A 20 -16.95 -3.60 -29.70
C CYS A 20 -15.75 -4.54 -29.80
N GLY A 21 -14.62 -4.12 -29.24
CA GLY A 21 -13.51 -5.01 -28.92
C GLY A 21 -13.48 -5.18 -27.41
N ILE A 22 -14.03 -6.28 -26.91
CA ILE A 22 -13.67 -6.78 -25.58
C ILE A 22 -12.18 -7.14 -25.68
N ASP A 23 -11.33 -6.20 -25.30
CA ASP A 23 -9.89 -6.43 -25.18
C ASP A 23 -9.70 -7.36 -23.98
N ASN A 24 -9.77 -8.66 -24.26
CA ASN A 24 -9.29 -9.70 -23.37
C ASN A 24 -7.76 -9.50 -23.24
N LYS A 25 -7.34 -8.52 -22.43
CA LYS A 25 -5.98 -8.46 -21.92
C LYS A 25 -5.80 -9.64 -20.99
N GLN A 26 -5.48 -10.78 -21.57
CA GLN A 26 -4.67 -11.76 -20.89
C GLN A 26 -3.37 -11.05 -20.51
N PRO A 27 -3.07 -10.87 -19.21
CA PRO A 27 -1.81 -10.28 -18.81
C PRO A 27 -0.69 -11.14 -19.41
N PRO A 28 0.33 -10.55 -20.06
CA PRO A 28 1.44 -11.34 -20.54
C PRO A 28 2.13 -11.97 -19.32
N ALA A 29 1.92 -13.27 -19.15
CA ALA A 29 2.94 -14.14 -18.58
C ALA A 29 4.24 -13.82 -19.35
N ASN A 30 5.36 -13.69 -18.65
CA ASN A 30 6.68 -13.31 -19.18
C ASN A 30 6.99 -11.81 -19.09
N ARG A 31 6.75 -11.21 -17.92
CA ARG A 31 7.64 -10.17 -17.42
C ARG A 31 8.53 -10.78 -16.35
N THR A 32 9.79 -11.04 -16.71
CA THR A 32 10.88 -11.18 -15.74
C THR A 32 11.19 -9.78 -15.20
N GLU A 33 10.24 -9.22 -14.45
CA GLU A 33 10.59 -8.25 -13.41
C GLU A 33 11.28 -9.07 -12.31
N PRO A 34 12.31 -8.57 -11.63
CA PRO A 34 12.76 -9.18 -10.40
C PRO A 34 11.58 -9.05 -9.42
N VAL A 35 10.78 -10.11 -9.30
CA VAL A 35 9.82 -10.25 -8.21
C VAL A 35 10.66 -10.38 -6.96
N VAL A 36 11.03 -9.22 -6.38
CA VAL A 36 11.42 -9.15 -4.98
C VAL A 36 10.23 -9.75 -4.26
N GLN A 37 10.38 -10.99 -3.80
CA GLN A 37 9.35 -11.71 -3.06
C GLN A 37 9.25 -11.06 -1.68
N THR A 38 8.70 -9.85 -1.63
CA THR A 38 8.26 -9.23 -0.39
C THR A 38 7.11 -10.08 0.12
N ALA A 39 7.30 -10.69 1.29
CA ALA A 39 6.25 -11.42 1.96
C ALA A 39 4.99 -10.53 2.07
N PRO A 40 3.78 -11.09 1.88
CA PRO A 40 2.56 -10.29 1.86
C PRO A 40 2.35 -9.59 3.21
N LEU A 41 2.14 -8.28 3.17
CA LEU A 41 1.84 -7.47 4.35
C LEU A 41 0.40 -7.73 4.81
N ARG A 42 0.21 -7.86 6.12
CA ARG A 42 -1.10 -8.05 6.77
C ARG A 42 -1.34 -6.96 7.80
N ASN A 43 -2.59 -6.54 7.93
CA ASN A 43 -3.01 -5.62 8.98
C ASN A 43 -3.05 -6.37 10.32
N ALA A 44 -2.52 -5.76 11.38
CA ALA A 44 -2.59 -6.28 12.73
C ALA A 44 -2.75 -5.16 13.77
N THR A 45 -3.32 -5.52 14.91
CA THR A 45 -3.29 -4.70 16.12
C THR A 45 -2.36 -5.38 17.13
N ILE A 46 -1.32 -4.68 17.56
CA ILE A 46 -0.36 -5.11 18.57
C ILE A 46 -0.67 -4.36 19.87
N VAL A 47 -0.76 -5.10 20.97
CA VAL A 47 -0.89 -4.53 22.31
C VAL A 47 0.51 -4.40 22.91
N GLY A 48 0.86 -3.20 23.34
CA GLY A 48 2.13 -2.87 23.99
C GLY A 48 2.24 -3.39 25.43
N SER A 49 3.36 -3.08 26.07
CA SER A 49 3.57 -3.32 27.51
C SER A 49 3.12 -2.11 28.33
N ALA A 50 2.71 -2.35 29.58
CA ALA A 50 2.44 -1.25 30.53
C ALA A 50 3.73 -0.70 31.17
N GLU A 51 4.89 -1.20 30.76
CA GLU A 51 6.21 -0.72 31.20
C GLU A 51 6.53 0.66 30.62
N SER A 52 7.47 1.36 31.27
CA SER A 52 7.98 2.65 30.82
C SER A 52 9.51 2.62 30.78
N PRO A 53 10.15 2.73 29.60
CA PRO A 53 9.52 2.80 28.27
C PRO A 53 8.84 1.48 27.87
N ASP A 54 7.89 1.54 26.93
CA ASP A 54 7.22 0.35 26.41
C ASP A 54 8.15 -0.39 25.41
N PRO A 55 8.70 -1.58 25.75
CA PRO A 55 9.61 -2.31 24.87
C PRO A 55 8.96 -2.73 23.54
N VAL A 56 7.65 -2.96 23.50
CA VAL A 56 6.95 -3.34 22.27
C VAL A 56 6.88 -2.15 21.32
N LEU A 57 6.52 -0.98 21.87
CA LEU A 57 6.48 0.25 21.08
C LEU A 57 7.86 0.64 20.55
N GLU A 58 8.92 0.46 21.34
CA GLU A 58 10.30 0.67 20.88
C GLU A 58 10.64 -0.25 19.70
N ARG A 59 10.29 -1.54 19.79
CA ARG A 59 10.55 -2.50 18.72
C ARG A 59 9.76 -2.18 17.46
N VAL A 60 8.51 -1.75 17.57
CA VAL A 60 7.71 -1.31 16.41
C VAL A 60 8.39 -0.15 15.69
N ARG A 61 8.85 0.88 16.42
CA ARG A 61 9.54 2.04 15.82
C ARG A 61 10.83 1.63 15.11
N GLU A 62 11.57 0.68 15.68
CA GLU A 62 12.78 0.15 15.03
C GLU A 62 12.44 -0.56 13.72
N LEU A 63 11.42 -1.42 13.72
CA LEU A 63 11.00 -2.16 12.54
C LEU A 63 10.41 -1.26 11.45
N GLU A 64 9.71 -0.19 11.84
CA GLU A 64 9.25 0.86 10.94
C GLU A 64 10.43 1.57 10.27
N ARG A 65 11.43 1.97 11.05
CA ARG A 65 12.67 2.58 10.51
C ARG A 65 13.41 1.66 9.54
N LEU A 66 13.29 0.33 9.74
CA LEU A 66 13.88 -0.69 8.86
C LEU A 66 12.99 -1.04 7.64
N GLY A 67 11.80 -0.43 7.50
CA GLY A 67 10.85 -0.73 6.43
C GLY A 67 10.21 -2.12 6.52
N LYS A 68 10.26 -2.76 7.70
CA LYS A 68 9.63 -4.08 7.95
C LYS A 68 8.18 -3.96 8.40
N VAL A 69 7.80 -2.77 8.84
CA VAL A 69 6.45 -2.42 9.30
C VAL A 69 6.06 -1.12 8.62
N GLU A 70 4.82 -1.04 8.17
CA GLU A 70 4.23 0.13 7.52
C GLU A 70 2.90 0.53 8.21
N ASP A 71 2.40 1.73 7.91
CA ASP A 71 1.13 2.28 8.39
C ASP A 71 0.94 2.17 9.92
N VAL A 72 1.98 2.53 10.67
CA VAL A 72 1.94 2.50 12.14
C VAL A 72 1.04 3.61 12.68
N VAL A 73 0.00 3.22 13.40
CA VAL A 73 -0.91 4.13 14.11
C VAL A 73 -0.94 3.73 15.58
N VAL A 74 -0.43 4.62 16.43
CA VAL A 74 -0.43 4.47 17.88
C VAL A 74 -1.71 5.07 18.45
N MET A 75 -2.46 4.29 19.23
CA MET A 75 -3.74 4.70 19.80
C MET A 75 -3.56 5.14 21.25
N GLU A 76 -4.23 6.23 21.64
CA GLU A 76 -4.26 6.75 23.01
C GLU A 76 -5.00 5.77 23.96
N SER A 77 -4.29 4.78 24.47
CA SER A 77 -4.81 3.66 25.27
C SER A 77 -3.72 3.15 26.23
N PHE A 78 -4.12 2.41 27.27
CA PHE A 78 -3.18 1.85 28.25
C PHE A 78 -3.53 0.38 28.60
N PRO A 79 -2.65 -0.61 28.32
CA PRO A 79 -1.44 -0.49 27.51
C PRO A 79 -1.74 0.02 26.11
N VAL A 80 -0.74 0.61 25.46
CA VAL A 80 -0.90 1.22 24.14
C VAL A 80 -1.33 0.16 23.10
N GLN A 81 -2.28 0.51 22.25
CA GLN A 81 -2.64 -0.28 21.07
C GLN A 81 -2.00 0.32 19.84
N ILE A 82 -1.42 -0.52 19.00
CA ILE A 82 -0.66 -0.12 17.82
C ILE A 82 -1.23 -0.87 16.62
N ARG A 83 -1.81 -0.14 15.66
CA ARG A 83 -2.22 -0.71 14.37
C ARG A 83 -1.07 -0.59 13.39
N LEU A 84 -0.82 -1.64 12.61
CA LEU A 84 0.28 -1.67 11.65
C LEU A 84 0.05 -2.67 10.51
N ARG A 85 0.87 -2.57 9.47
CA ARG A 85 1.00 -3.55 8.39
C ARG A 85 2.39 -4.18 8.41
N ALA A 86 2.47 -5.51 8.45
CA ALA A 86 3.75 -6.21 8.44
C ALA A 86 3.61 -7.66 7.92
N PRO A 87 4.72 -8.33 7.53
CA PRO A 87 4.72 -9.76 7.30
C PRO A 87 4.28 -10.54 8.55
N GLN A 88 3.65 -11.70 8.36
CA GLN A 88 3.17 -12.52 9.48
C GLN A 88 4.26 -12.83 10.51
N SER A 89 5.49 -13.12 10.06
CA SER A 89 6.61 -13.41 10.96
C SER A 89 6.95 -12.24 11.91
N VAL A 90 6.78 -11.00 11.45
CA VAL A 90 7.02 -9.79 12.25
C VAL A 90 5.86 -9.56 13.21
N ILE A 91 4.63 -9.82 12.79
CA ILE A 91 3.45 -9.78 13.66
C ILE A 91 3.62 -10.79 14.79
N ASP A 92 4.01 -12.02 14.48
CA ASP A 92 4.23 -13.08 15.47
C ASP A 92 5.37 -12.73 16.44
N GLU A 93 6.46 -12.14 15.93
CA GLU A 93 7.56 -11.61 16.76
C GLU A 93 7.04 -10.58 17.78
N LEU A 94 6.31 -9.56 17.30
CA LEU A 94 5.75 -8.50 18.14
C LEU A 94 4.70 -9.03 19.13
N GLN A 95 3.90 -10.01 18.70
CA GLN A 95 2.90 -10.64 19.55
C GLN A 95 3.52 -11.53 20.64
N GLY A 96 4.67 -12.13 20.36
CA GLY A 96 5.43 -12.98 21.27
C GLY A 96 6.27 -12.21 22.30
N MET A 97 6.42 -10.88 22.17
CA MET A 97 7.19 -10.08 23.12
C MET A 97 6.59 -10.15 24.54
N PRO A 98 7.43 -10.18 25.58
CA PRO A 98 6.96 -10.18 26.96
C PRO A 98 6.21 -8.88 27.28
N ARG A 99 5.08 -9.01 27.98
CA ARG A 99 4.26 -7.89 28.44
C ARG A 99 4.18 -7.91 29.97
N LYS A 100 4.35 -6.76 30.61
CA LYS A 100 4.02 -6.59 32.03
C LYS A 100 2.87 -5.61 32.18
N GLY A 101 2.10 -5.78 33.25
CA GLY A 101 1.02 -4.87 33.66
C GLY A 101 -0.20 -4.81 32.72
N GLY A 102 -0.33 -5.73 31.76
CA GLY A 102 -1.54 -5.91 30.97
C GLY A 102 -2.56 -6.82 31.68
N LEU A 103 -3.85 -6.52 31.55
CA LEU A 103 -4.93 -7.42 31.95
C LEU A 103 -4.78 -8.74 31.18
N ARG A 104 -4.56 -9.84 31.91
CA ARG A 104 -4.71 -11.21 31.41
C ARG A 104 -6.14 -11.66 31.64
#